data_AF-A0A950DWI6-F1
#
_entry.id   AF-A0A950DWI6-F1
#
_cell.length_a   1.000
_cell.length_b   1.000
_cell.length_c   1.000
_cell.angle_alpha   90.00
_cell.angle_beta   90.00
_cell.angle_gamma   90.00
#
_symmetry.space_group_name_H-M   'P 1'
#
loop_
_entity.id
_entity.type
_entity.pdbx_description
1 polymer ?
#
loop_
_entity_poly.entity_id
_entity_poly.type
_entity_poly.pdbx_seq_one_letter_code
_entity_poly.pdbx_strand_id
1 'polypeptide(L)'
;MRNLTAFCCLLACSMAFSPRLRAASYSTTFSHIDDLTSGWASCTGGCGGGTSAYNYWMAQNQTSPSLDGASTEFYVDGPAWANTLFYLKLGPHDSLSHFQFDFWVQVDKNSTSIGQALEFDAFQFVNGQYVMFGTQCDYGNGRWDVWNAGAGTWQPTSVSCPQFTPNAWYHITWNFHRSGNSMVYDNFTVAQYNSSGYMASRSSHNLNLTYASAPLPAGWTDNLGVQFQIDLNGQAGVNANPASTAEYVDKVTLTGW
;
A
#
# COMPACT_ATOMS: atom_id res chain seq x y z
N MET A 1 13.21 -46.76 74.23
CA MET A 1 12.12 -47.16 73.31
C MET A 1 11.09 -46.01 73.37
N ARG A 2 11.18 -44.95 72.56
CA ARG A 2 10.63 -44.77 71.18
C ARG A 2 9.13 -45.12 71.14
N ASN A 3 8.16 -44.26 70.79
CA ASN A 3 8.10 -43.09 69.91
C ASN A 3 6.91 -42.16 70.28
N LEU A 4 7.06 -40.84 70.09
CA LEU A 4 5.96 -39.89 69.87
C LEU A 4 5.80 -39.69 68.35
N THR A 5 4.57 -39.79 67.85
CA THR A 5 4.24 -39.55 66.44
C THR A 5 3.61 -38.16 66.29
N ALA A 6 4.28 -37.27 65.55
CA ALA A 6 3.79 -35.93 65.23
C ALA A 6 2.89 -35.95 63.99
N PHE A 7 1.72 -35.32 64.09
CA PHE A 7 0.83 -35.05 62.96
C PHE A 7 1.25 -33.72 62.30
N CYS A 8 1.77 -33.80 61.08
CA CYS A 8 2.12 -32.65 60.26
C CYS A 8 0.93 -32.31 59.35
N CYS A 9 0.32 -31.14 59.53
CA CYS A 9 -0.78 -30.65 58.72
C CYS A 9 -0.22 -29.82 57.55
N LEU A 10 -0.24 -30.38 56.34
CA LEU A 10 0.18 -29.71 55.10
C LEU A 10 -0.99 -28.86 54.58
N LEU A 11 -0.83 -27.54 54.64
CA LEU A 11 -1.72 -26.58 54.00
C LEU A 11 -1.37 -26.51 52.50
N ALA A 12 -2.22 -27.10 51.65
CA ALA A 12 -2.06 -27.01 50.20
C ALA A 12 -2.62 -25.66 49.70
N CYS A 13 -1.73 -24.76 49.27
CA CYS A 13 -2.10 -23.51 48.62
C CYS A 13 -2.40 -23.79 47.14
N SER A 14 -3.67 -23.83 46.76
CA SER A 14 -4.11 -23.99 45.37
C SER A 14 -3.95 -22.68 44.60
N MET A 15 -2.85 -22.52 43.87
CA MET A 15 -2.73 -21.45 42.87
C MET A 15 -3.59 -21.81 41.65
N ALA A 16 -4.73 -21.13 41.50
CA ALA A 16 -5.53 -21.19 40.29
C ALA A 16 -4.78 -20.49 39.14
N PHE A 17 -4.13 -21.26 38.27
CA PHE A 17 -3.66 -20.78 36.98
C PHE A 17 -4.89 -20.52 36.10
N SER A 18 -5.27 -19.26 35.95
CA SER A 18 -6.27 -18.86 34.96
C SER A 18 -5.57 -18.79 33.59
N PRO A 19 -5.89 -19.67 32.62
CA PRO A 19 -5.31 -19.58 31.30
C PRO A 19 -5.85 -18.31 30.65
N ARG A 20 -4.98 -17.31 30.43
CA ARG A 20 -5.29 -16.21 29.51
C ARG A 20 -5.42 -16.82 28.13
N LEU A 21 -6.65 -17.06 27.68
CA LEU A 21 -6.97 -17.28 26.28
C LEU A 21 -6.46 -16.06 25.51
N ARG A 22 -5.33 -16.21 24.80
CA ARG A 22 -4.97 -15.24 23.77
C ARG A 22 -6.03 -15.36 22.69
N ALA A 23 -6.78 -14.29 22.44
CA ALA A 23 -7.64 -14.22 21.27
C ALA A 23 -6.79 -14.55 20.05
N ALA A 24 -7.21 -15.52 19.24
CA ALA A 24 -6.61 -15.75 17.94
C ALA A 24 -6.84 -14.48 17.12
N SER A 25 -5.77 -13.80 16.70
CA SER A 25 -5.85 -12.74 15.71
C SER A 25 -6.28 -13.38 14.39
N TYR A 26 -7.51 -13.11 13.97
CA TYR A 26 -8.01 -13.56 12.67
C TYR A 26 -7.34 -12.72 11.58
N SER A 27 -6.55 -13.37 10.73
CA SER A 27 -5.98 -12.75 9.53
C SER A 27 -6.95 -12.91 8.35
N THR A 28 -7.09 -11.85 7.56
CA THR A 28 -7.85 -11.83 6.32
C THR A 28 -6.92 -11.42 5.18
N THR A 29 -6.86 -12.24 4.12
CA THR A 29 -6.03 -11.98 2.93
C THR A 29 -6.92 -11.82 1.71
N PHE A 30 -6.75 -10.70 1.01
CA PHE A 30 -7.29 -10.42 -0.32
C PHE A 30 -6.13 -10.57 -1.30
N SER A 31 -6.14 -11.61 -2.11
CA SER A 31 -5.09 -11.93 -3.09
C SER A 31 -5.60 -11.73 -4.51
N HIS A 32 -4.70 -11.51 -5.47
CA HIS A 32 -5.02 -11.32 -6.89
C HIS A 32 -6.04 -10.18 -7.08
N ILE A 33 -5.82 -9.07 -6.36
CA ILE A 33 -6.68 -7.89 -6.39
C ILE A 33 -6.67 -7.25 -7.79
N ASP A 34 -5.52 -7.29 -8.46
CA ASP A 34 -5.33 -6.85 -9.83
C ASP A 34 -6.21 -7.62 -10.83
N ASP A 35 -6.37 -8.94 -10.68
CA ASP A 35 -7.17 -9.77 -11.59
C ASP A 35 -8.68 -9.45 -11.56
N LEU A 36 -9.14 -8.71 -10.55
CA LEU A 36 -10.56 -8.42 -10.37
C LEU A 36 -11.08 -7.52 -11.50
N THR A 37 -11.99 -8.04 -12.32
CA THR A 37 -12.60 -7.31 -13.43
C THR A 37 -13.77 -6.40 -13.01
N SER A 38 -14.05 -6.28 -11.71
CA SER A 38 -15.14 -5.48 -11.16
C SER A 38 -14.76 -4.88 -9.81
N GLY A 39 -15.40 -3.77 -9.44
CA GLY A 39 -15.18 -3.08 -8.17
C GLY A 39 -14.15 -1.95 -8.23
N TRP A 40 -13.23 -2.01 -9.21
CA TRP A 40 -12.32 -0.92 -9.50
C TRP A 40 -13.06 0.32 -10.00
N ALA A 41 -12.58 1.47 -9.56
CA ALA A 41 -13.01 2.78 -10.02
C ALA A 41 -11.78 3.67 -10.21
N SER A 42 -11.98 4.80 -10.89
CA SER A 42 -10.89 5.73 -11.20
C SER A 42 -11.32 7.17 -11.02
N CYS A 43 -10.35 8.05 -10.80
CA CYS A 43 -10.55 9.48 -10.72
C CYS A 43 -9.32 10.24 -11.23
N THR A 44 -9.51 11.45 -11.75
CA THR A 44 -8.43 12.30 -12.28
C THR A 44 -8.62 13.76 -11.87
N GLY A 45 -7.52 14.53 -11.79
CA GLY A 45 -7.53 15.94 -11.46
C GLY A 45 -7.55 16.18 -9.96
N GLY A 46 -8.54 16.94 -9.49
CA GLY A 46 -8.58 17.42 -8.10
C GLY A 46 -8.67 16.31 -7.03
N CYS A 47 -9.13 15.11 -7.38
CA CYS A 47 -9.14 13.96 -6.47
C CYS A 47 -7.77 13.28 -6.31
N GLY A 48 -6.88 13.41 -7.29
CA GLY A 48 -5.49 12.94 -7.25
C GLY A 48 -4.48 14.08 -7.12
N GLY A 49 -4.90 15.26 -6.62
CA GLY A 49 -3.97 16.35 -6.31
C GLY A 49 -3.34 17.12 -7.49
N GLY A 50 -3.92 17.06 -8.68
CA GLY A 50 -3.33 17.63 -9.90
C GLY A 50 -4.36 18.05 -10.96
N THR A 51 -3.94 18.08 -12.23
CA THR A 51 -4.81 18.42 -13.36
C THR A 51 -5.45 17.17 -13.97
N SER A 52 -6.55 17.35 -14.71
CA SER A 52 -7.25 16.22 -15.31
C SER A 52 -6.48 15.67 -16.51
N ALA A 53 -6.32 14.35 -16.54
CA ALA A 53 -5.84 13.58 -17.66
C ALA A 53 -6.77 13.74 -18.88
N TYR A 54 -6.19 13.71 -20.08
CA TYR A 54 -6.93 13.70 -21.34
C TYR A 54 -7.57 12.34 -21.59
N ASN A 55 -6.82 11.28 -21.30
CA ASN A 55 -7.27 9.91 -21.45
C ASN A 55 -6.62 9.05 -20.36
N TYR A 56 -7.39 8.12 -19.82
CA TYR A 56 -6.90 7.15 -18.86
C TYR A 56 -7.77 5.91 -18.94
N TRP A 57 -7.18 4.76 -18.66
CA TRP A 57 -7.89 3.49 -18.61
C TRP A 57 -7.12 2.48 -17.78
N MET A 58 -7.82 1.41 -17.44
CA MET A 58 -7.29 0.25 -16.77
C MET A 58 -7.67 -0.98 -17.59
N ALA A 59 -6.72 -1.90 -17.80
CA ALA A 59 -6.96 -3.14 -18.51
C ALA A 59 -6.37 -4.32 -17.73
N GLN A 60 -7.25 -5.11 -17.09
CA GLN A 60 -6.87 -6.32 -16.38
C GLN A 60 -6.61 -7.51 -17.32
N ASN A 61 -6.03 -8.58 -16.78
CA ASN A 61 -5.75 -9.84 -17.46
C ASN A 61 -4.77 -9.69 -18.64
N GLN A 62 -3.80 -8.78 -18.53
CA GLN A 62 -2.71 -8.70 -19.50
C GLN A 62 -1.82 -9.95 -19.36
N THR A 63 -1.61 -10.65 -20.48
CA THR A 63 -0.74 -11.83 -20.50
C THR A 63 0.74 -11.47 -20.60
N SER A 64 1.06 -10.22 -20.96
CA SER A 64 2.42 -9.70 -21.05
C SER A 64 2.43 -8.17 -20.96
N PRO A 65 3.28 -7.57 -20.11
CA PRO A 65 4.12 -8.23 -19.10
C PRO A 65 3.28 -8.81 -17.96
N SER A 66 3.56 -10.03 -17.50
CA SER A 66 2.90 -10.61 -16.33
C SER A 66 3.74 -11.72 -15.66
N LEU A 67 3.56 -11.93 -14.36
CA LEU A 67 4.23 -12.90 -13.51
C LEU A 67 3.35 -14.12 -13.15
N ASP A 68 2.03 -14.04 -13.23
CA ASP A 68 1.10 -15.19 -13.16
C ASP A 68 0.21 -15.37 -14.40
N GLY A 69 0.36 -14.49 -15.39
CA GLY A 69 -0.40 -14.50 -16.64
C GLY A 69 -1.62 -13.58 -16.64
N ALA A 70 -1.85 -12.78 -15.59
CA ALA A 70 -3.03 -11.93 -15.46
C ALA A 70 -2.78 -10.51 -14.88
N SER A 71 -1.68 -9.84 -15.23
CA SER A 71 -1.40 -8.49 -14.71
C SER A 71 -2.45 -7.44 -15.09
N THR A 72 -2.45 -6.31 -14.38
CA THR A 72 -3.28 -5.14 -14.71
C THR A 72 -2.44 -3.98 -15.18
N GLU A 73 -2.82 -3.40 -16.31
CA GLU A 73 -2.23 -2.18 -16.85
C GLU A 73 -3.07 -0.96 -16.46
N PHE A 74 -2.42 0.04 -15.88
CA PHE A 74 -2.93 1.39 -15.68
C PHE A 74 -2.27 2.33 -16.67
N TYR A 75 -3.07 3.06 -17.43
CA TYR A 75 -2.61 3.99 -18.45
C TYR A 75 -3.08 5.41 -18.15
N VAL A 76 -2.17 6.37 -18.32
CA VAL A 76 -2.47 7.80 -18.18
C VAL A 76 -1.83 8.59 -19.31
N ASP A 77 -2.61 9.51 -19.87
CA ASP A 77 -2.21 10.54 -20.80
C ASP A 77 -2.84 11.87 -20.38
N GLY A 78 -2.06 12.95 -20.40
CA GLY A 78 -2.58 14.25 -20.02
C GLY A 78 -1.59 15.40 -20.22
N PRO A 79 -2.04 16.62 -19.89
CA PRO A 79 -1.16 17.77 -19.81
C PRO A 79 -0.13 17.64 -18.69
N ALA A 80 0.76 18.61 -18.60
CA ALA A 80 1.65 18.81 -17.46
C ALA A 80 0.88 18.72 -16.14
N TRP A 81 1.40 17.92 -15.20
CA TRP A 81 0.79 17.71 -13.87
C TRP A 81 -0.57 17.01 -13.90
N ALA A 82 -0.90 16.29 -14.98
CA ALA A 82 -2.07 15.43 -14.97
C ALA A 82 -1.85 14.20 -14.10
N ASN A 83 -2.92 13.64 -13.58
CA ASN A 83 -2.87 12.41 -12.78
C ASN A 83 -4.01 11.48 -13.13
N THR A 84 -3.90 10.21 -12.75
CA THR A 84 -5.08 9.36 -12.56
C THR A 84 -4.84 8.38 -11.43
N LEU A 85 -5.85 8.28 -10.58
CA LEU A 85 -5.95 7.40 -9.44
C LEU A 85 -6.91 6.26 -9.80
N PHE A 86 -6.48 5.01 -9.58
CA PHE A 86 -7.28 3.80 -9.70
C PHE A 86 -7.40 3.14 -8.33
N TYR A 87 -8.60 2.81 -7.89
CA TYR A 87 -8.83 2.29 -6.54
C TYR A 87 -9.85 1.16 -6.51
N LEU A 88 -9.67 0.26 -5.56
CA LEU A 88 -10.57 -0.83 -5.27
C LEU A 88 -10.97 -0.81 -3.79
N LYS A 89 -12.28 -0.90 -3.55
CA LYS A 89 -12.88 -1.04 -2.22
C LYS A 89 -13.20 -2.51 -1.93
N LEU A 90 -12.68 -3.04 -0.82
CA LEU A 90 -12.81 -4.43 -0.36
C LEU A 90 -13.91 -4.62 0.69
N GLY A 91 -14.64 -3.55 1.02
CA GLY A 91 -15.71 -3.55 2.01
C GLY A 91 -15.25 -3.13 3.41
N PRO A 92 -16.18 -3.03 4.37
CA PRO A 92 -15.85 -2.64 5.75
C PRO A 92 -15.13 -3.78 6.49
N HIS A 93 -13.95 -3.49 7.01
CA HIS A 93 -13.10 -4.44 7.76
C HIS A 93 -12.54 -3.78 9.02
N ASP A 94 -13.44 -3.24 9.84
CA ASP A 94 -13.14 -2.29 10.93
C ASP A 94 -12.32 -2.91 12.08
N SER A 95 -12.39 -4.23 12.22
CA SER A 95 -11.63 -4.99 13.22
C SER A 95 -10.16 -5.14 12.85
N LEU A 96 -9.80 -5.04 11.57
CA LEU A 96 -8.42 -5.13 11.12
C LEU A 96 -7.70 -3.83 11.49
N SER A 97 -6.48 -3.98 12.00
CA SER A 97 -5.68 -2.85 12.48
C SER A 97 -4.22 -2.91 12.03
N HIS A 98 -3.74 -4.07 11.62
CA HIS A 98 -2.41 -4.23 11.02
C HIS A 98 -2.58 -4.71 9.59
N PHE A 99 -1.72 -4.26 8.69
CA PHE A 99 -1.84 -4.50 7.27
C PHE A 99 -0.47 -4.78 6.64
N GLN A 100 -0.45 -5.72 5.71
CA GLN A 100 0.64 -5.90 4.75
C GLN A 100 0.08 -5.70 3.35
N PHE A 101 0.63 -4.74 2.61
CA PHE A 101 0.34 -4.51 1.20
C PHE A 101 1.53 -5.00 0.37
N ASP A 102 1.31 -6.02 -0.45
CA ASP A 102 2.33 -6.75 -1.19
C ASP A 102 1.94 -6.82 -2.67
N PHE A 103 2.82 -6.38 -3.56
CA PHE A 103 2.51 -6.33 -4.99
C PHE A 103 3.79 -6.30 -5.84
N TRP A 104 3.63 -6.62 -7.12
CA TRP A 104 4.65 -6.41 -8.12
C TRP A 104 4.28 -5.22 -8.98
N VAL A 105 5.28 -4.46 -9.42
CA VAL A 105 5.12 -3.33 -10.33
C VAL A 105 6.18 -3.32 -11.41
N GLN A 106 5.78 -2.96 -12.62
CA GLN A 106 6.63 -2.67 -13.76
C GLN A 106 6.13 -1.41 -14.45
N VAL A 107 7.04 -0.58 -14.96
CA VAL A 107 6.69 0.64 -15.68
C VAL A 107 7.22 0.62 -17.10
N ASP A 108 6.54 1.35 -17.98
CA ASP A 108 7.01 1.56 -19.34
C ASP A 108 8.22 2.53 -19.40
N LYS A 109 8.70 2.77 -20.62
CA LYS A 109 9.83 3.67 -20.86
C LYS A 109 9.50 5.13 -20.53
N ASN A 110 8.27 5.56 -20.79
CA ASN A 110 7.87 6.95 -20.68
C ASN A 110 7.77 7.39 -19.21
N SER A 111 7.45 6.47 -18.30
CA SER A 111 7.39 6.72 -16.85
C SER A 111 8.61 7.48 -16.31
N THR A 112 9.81 7.15 -16.76
CA THR A 112 11.05 7.83 -16.31
C THR A 112 11.22 9.25 -16.85
N SER A 113 10.53 9.59 -17.94
CA SER A 113 10.63 10.89 -18.62
C SER A 113 9.49 11.85 -18.28
N ILE A 114 8.28 11.33 -18.07
CA ILE A 114 7.07 12.13 -17.84
C ILE A 114 6.37 11.82 -16.52
N GLY A 115 6.78 10.78 -15.78
CA GLY A 115 6.30 10.55 -14.43
C GLY A 115 6.88 11.56 -13.45
N GLN A 116 6.06 12.02 -12.52
CA GLN A 116 6.48 12.76 -11.33
C GLN A 116 6.46 11.86 -10.10
N ALA A 117 5.40 11.08 -9.91
CA ALA A 117 5.30 10.13 -8.83
C ALA A 117 4.48 8.92 -9.28
N LEU A 118 4.76 7.79 -8.65
CA LEU A 118 3.91 6.61 -8.68
C LEU A 118 3.51 6.33 -7.25
N GLU A 119 2.20 6.36 -6.98
CA GLU A 119 1.64 6.17 -5.65
C GLU A 119 1.05 4.76 -5.50
N PHE A 120 1.26 4.16 -4.33
CA PHE A 120 0.87 2.81 -3.96
C PHE A 120 0.26 2.84 -2.56
N ASP A 121 -1.06 2.91 -2.49
CA ASP A 121 -1.73 3.23 -1.24
C ASP A 121 -2.58 2.06 -0.75
N ALA A 122 -2.58 1.86 0.57
CA ALA A 122 -3.63 1.14 1.25
C ALA A 122 -4.44 2.13 2.07
N PHE A 123 -5.76 1.93 2.19
CA PHE A 123 -6.59 2.83 2.98
C PHE A 123 -7.62 2.08 3.81
N GLN A 124 -7.94 2.64 4.97
CA GLN A 124 -9.05 2.22 5.80
C GLN A 124 -9.90 3.44 6.19
N PHE A 125 -11.20 3.36 5.92
CA PHE A 125 -12.22 4.24 6.46
C PHE A 125 -12.87 3.49 7.60
N VAL A 126 -12.78 4.03 8.81
CA VAL A 126 -13.22 3.30 10.00
C VAL A 126 -13.55 4.27 11.12
N ASN A 127 -14.71 4.09 11.76
CA ASN A 127 -15.14 4.90 12.90
C ASN A 127 -15.08 6.42 12.64
N GLY A 128 -15.43 6.84 11.42
CA GLY A 128 -15.37 8.25 11.00
C GLY A 128 -13.95 8.81 10.82
N GLN A 129 -12.94 7.96 10.71
CA GLN A 129 -11.57 8.33 10.35
C GLN A 129 -11.24 7.91 8.91
N TYR A 130 -10.53 8.80 8.21
CA TYR A 130 -9.82 8.54 6.96
C TYR A 130 -8.37 8.20 7.28
N VAL A 131 -8.03 6.91 7.19
CA VAL A 131 -6.70 6.38 7.43
C VAL A 131 -6.11 5.97 6.08
N MET A 132 -5.40 6.88 5.45
CA MET A 132 -4.70 6.65 4.18
C MET A 132 -3.24 6.34 4.45
N PHE A 133 -2.85 5.07 4.32
CA PHE A 133 -1.46 4.63 4.29
C PHE A 133 -0.88 4.94 2.90
N GLY A 134 -0.79 6.23 2.61
CA GLY A 134 -0.35 6.72 1.31
C GLY A 134 1.16 6.59 1.17
N THR A 135 1.63 6.05 0.05
CA THR A 135 3.06 5.92 -0.24
C THR A 135 3.32 6.27 -1.68
N GLN A 136 4.41 6.98 -1.96
CA GLN A 136 4.79 7.27 -3.34
C GLN A 136 6.29 7.15 -3.53
N CYS A 137 6.69 6.70 -4.71
CA CYS A 137 8.02 6.95 -5.21
C CYS A 137 8.00 8.27 -5.97
N ASP A 138 8.47 9.35 -5.36
CA ASP A 138 8.53 10.68 -5.98
C ASP A 138 9.81 10.79 -6.83
N TYR A 139 9.64 10.77 -8.15
CA TYR A 139 10.72 10.94 -9.11
C TYR A 139 11.26 12.38 -9.13
N GLY A 140 10.45 13.36 -8.74
CA GLY A 140 10.83 14.77 -8.67
C GLY A 140 11.83 15.06 -7.54
N ASN A 141 11.68 14.40 -6.40
CA ASN A 141 12.58 14.56 -5.25
C ASN A 141 13.55 13.37 -5.04
N GLY A 142 13.32 12.24 -5.71
CA GLY A 142 14.16 11.04 -5.68
C GLY A 142 14.03 10.21 -4.40
N ARG A 143 12.90 10.29 -3.69
CA ARG A 143 12.65 9.62 -2.41
C ARG A 143 11.32 8.90 -2.41
N TRP A 144 11.22 7.96 -1.48
CA TRP A 144 9.93 7.47 -1.05
C TRP A 144 9.32 8.48 -0.08
N ASP A 145 8.08 8.88 -0.33
CA ASP A 145 7.31 9.73 0.56
C ASP A 145 6.14 8.96 1.14
N VAL A 146 5.68 9.40 2.32
CA VAL A 146 4.51 8.85 2.99
C VAL A 146 3.50 9.95 3.31
N TRP A 147 2.21 9.63 3.32
CA TRP A 147 1.15 10.61 3.51
C TRP A 147 0.90 10.91 4.99
N ASN A 148 0.79 12.20 5.32
CA ASN A 148 0.27 12.66 6.61
C ASN A 148 -1.16 13.20 6.41
N ALA A 149 -2.16 12.34 6.60
CA ALA A 149 -3.55 12.71 6.39
C ALA A 149 -4.04 13.85 7.31
N GLY A 150 -3.62 13.86 8.57
CA GLY A 150 -3.99 14.92 9.50
C GLY A 150 -3.48 16.30 9.10
N ALA A 151 -2.34 16.38 8.39
CA ALA A 151 -1.79 17.62 7.85
C ALA A 151 -2.15 17.86 6.38
N GLY A 152 -2.65 16.86 5.66
CA GLY A 152 -2.92 16.93 4.22
C GLY A 152 -1.65 17.16 3.39
N THR A 153 -0.53 16.51 3.75
CA THR A 153 0.77 16.72 3.08
C THR A 153 1.59 15.45 2.96
N TRP A 154 2.31 15.31 1.84
CA TRP A 154 3.35 14.31 1.65
C TRP A 154 4.58 14.62 2.51
N GLN A 155 5.17 13.58 3.08
CA GLN A 155 6.35 13.66 3.96
C GLN A 155 7.47 12.82 3.37
N PRO A 156 8.58 13.45 2.90
CA PRO A 156 9.68 12.69 2.33
C PRO A 156 10.41 11.89 3.39
N THR A 157 10.66 10.61 3.10
CA THR A 157 11.45 9.75 3.97
C THR A 157 12.95 9.90 3.70
N SER A 158 13.79 9.23 4.50
CA SER A 158 15.22 9.12 4.19
C SER A 158 15.53 8.11 3.08
N VAL A 159 14.55 7.31 2.64
CA VAL A 159 14.72 6.21 1.68
C VAL A 159 14.74 6.75 0.26
N SER A 160 15.78 6.42 -0.50
CA SER A 160 15.91 6.83 -1.90
C SER A 160 14.94 6.06 -2.78
N CYS A 161 14.36 6.76 -3.76
CA CYS A 161 13.68 6.15 -4.89
C CYS A 161 14.32 6.61 -6.21
N PRO A 162 15.23 5.80 -6.81
CA PRO A 162 16.04 6.23 -7.96
C PRO A 162 15.31 6.17 -9.31
N GLN A 163 13.97 6.27 -9.33
CA GLN A 163 13.08 5.88 -10.44
C GLN A 163 13.15 4.37 -10.76
N PHE A 164 12.05 3.81 -11.25
CA PHE A 164 12.03 2.40 -11.66
C PHE A 164 12.71 2.22 -13.02
N THR A 165 13.47 1.13 -13.16
CA THR A 165 14.02 0.74 -14.45
C THR A 165 12.89 0.26 -15.37
N PRO A 166 12.68 0.86 -16.54
CA PRO A 166 11.63 0.44 -17.46
C PRO A 166 11.70 -1.05 -17.83
N ASN A 167 10.55 -1.70 -17.93
CA ASN A 167 10.41 -3.13 -18.25
C ASN A 167 11.11 -4.09 -17.28
N ALA A 168 11.49 -3.61 -16.08
CA ALA A 168 11.97 -4.45 -14.98
C ALA A 168 10.88 -4.58 -13.93
N TRP A 169 10.73 -5.77 -13.37
CA TRP A 169 9.81 -6.02 -12.27
C TRP A 169 10.42 -5.60 -10.94
N TYR A 170 9.60 -4.96 -10.12
CA TYR A 170 9.89 -4.68 -8.71
C TYR A 170 8.86 -5.39 -7.85
N HIS A 171 9.32 -6.05 -6.78
CA HIS A 171 8.46 -6.57 -5.73
C HIS A 171 8.51 -5.63 -4.54
N ILE A 172 7.34 -5.17 -4.10
CA ILE A 172 7.19 -4.18 -3.05
C ILE A 172 6.29 -4.75 -1.96
N THR A 173 6.76 -4.64 -0.71
CA THR A 173 5.99 -4.98 0.47
C THR A 173 6.03 -3.82 1.46
N TRP A 174 4.84 -3.34 1.84
CA TRP A 174 4.65 -2.39 2.92
C TRP A 174 3.95 -3.04 4.10
N ASN A 175 4.38 -2.67 5.31
CA ASN A 175 3.69 -3.01 6.54
C ASN A 175 3.24 -1.74 7.26
N PHE A 176 1.99 -1.73 7.66
CA PHE A 176 1.34 -0.61 8.32
C PHE A 176 0.52 -1.08 9.51
N HIS A 177 0.21 -0.17 10.43
CA HIS A 177 -0.89 -0.38 11.35
C HIS A 177 -1.57 0.92 11.75
N ARG A 178 -2.82 0.78 12.18
CA ARG A 178 -3.62 1.84 12.78
C ARG A 178 -3.50 1.74 14.30
N SER A 179 -3.14 2.85 14.94
CA SER A 179 -3.08 3.00 16.39
C SER A 179 -4.00 4.12 16.84
N GLY A 180 -5.22 3.79 17.24
CA GLY A 180 -6.27 4.78 17.49
C GLY A 180 -6.61 5.59 16.23
N ASN A 181 -6.43 6.92 16.30
CA ASN A 181 -6.60 7.87 15.18
C ASN A 181 -5.25 8.22 14.54
N SER A 182 -4.34 7.25 14.47
CA SER A 182 -3.04 7.43 13.85
C SER A 182 -2.76 6.30 12.87
N MET A 183 -2.10 6.66 11.79
CA MET A 183 -1.50 5.76 10.81
C MET A 183 -0.03 5.60 11.15
N VAL A 184 0.44 4.36 11.16
CA VAL A 184 1.82 4.02 11.43
C VAL A 184 2.38 3.28 10.22
N TYR A 185 3.50 3.77 9.72
CA TYR A 185 4.30 3.16 8.67
C TYR A 185 5.42 2.38 9.34
N ASP A 186 5.29 1.06 9.42
CA ASP A 186 6.21 0.21 10.18
C ASP A 186 7.51 0.00 9.42
N ASN A 187 7.40 -0.67 8.26
CA ASN A 187 8.54 -1.00 7.42
C ASN A 187 8.14 -1.17 5.95
N PHE A 188 9.15 -1.13 5.10
CA PHE A 188 9.04 -1.16 3.66
C PHE A 188 10.16 -2.02 3.08
N THR A 189 9.86 -2.81 2.06
CA THR A 189 10.85 -3.54 1.27
C THR A 189 10.58 -3.32 -0.22
N VAL A 190 11.65 -3.09 -0.98
CA VAL A 190 11.64 -3.07 -2.44
C VAL A 190 12.76 -3.95 -2.98
N ALA A 191 12.43 -4.81 -3.94
CA ALA A 191 13.37 -5.67 -4.63
C ALA A 191 13.21 -5.53 -6.15
N GLN A 192 14.32 -5.29 -6.87
CA GLN A 192 14.33 -5.25 -8.33
C GLN A 192 14.70 -6.62 -8.88
N TYR A 193 14.09 -7.00 -10.01
CA TYR A 193 14.39 -8.23 -10.73
C TYR A 193 14.86 -7.91 -12.15
N ASN A 194 15.82 -8.69 -12.65
CA ASN A 194 16.28 -8.58 -14.03
C ASN A 194 15.36 -9.35 -15.00
N SER A 195 15.61 -9.21 -16.29
CA SER A 195 14.82 -9.87 -17.35
C SER A 195 14.85 -11.39 -17.31
N SER A 196 15.82 -12.00 -16.62
CA SER A 196 15.90 -13.44 -16.41
C SER A 196 15.15 -13.91 -15.15
N GLY A 197 14.48 -13.00 -14.43
CA GLY A 197 13.73 -13.29 -13.21
C GLY A 197 14.59 -13.42 -11.95
N TYR A 198 15.88 -13.08 -12.00
CA TYR A 198 16.73 -13.06 -10.81
C TYR A 198 16.66 -11.72 -10.10
N MET A 199 16.60 -11.75 -8.77
CA MET A 199 16.66 -10.55 -7.93
C MET A 199 18.01 -9.84 -8.12
N ALA A 200 17.97 -8.62 -8.65
CA ALA A 200 19.12 -7.77 -8.91
C ALA A 200 19.49 -6.93 -7.68
N SER A 201 18.49 -6.46 -6.93
CA SER A 201 18.69 -5.68 -5.71
C SER A 201 17.54 -5.91 -4.74
N ARG A 202 17.79 -5.68 -3.45
CA ARG A 202 16.77 -5.65 -2.40
C ARG A 202 17.18 -4.68 -1.30
N SER A 203 16.23 -3.88 -0.84
CA SER A 203 16.42 -3.03 0.33
C SER A 203 15.19 -3.10 1.22
N SER A 204 15.42 -3.14 2.53
CA SER A 204 14.39 -3.16 3.56
C SER A 204 14.68 -2.06 4.57
N HIS A 205 13.65 -1.30 4.93
CA HIS A 205 13.75 -0.08 5.73
C HIS A 205 12.72 -0.13 6.86
N ASN A 206 13.18 0.07 8.09
CA ASN A 206 12.28 0.33 9.21
C ASN A 206 12.00 1.83 9.25
N LEU A 207 10.74 2.22 9.15
CA LEU A 207 10.34 3.62 9.12
C LEU A 207 9.90 4.07 10.52
N ASN A 208 9.00 3.31 11.15
CA ASN A 208 8.38 3.65 12.44
C ASN A 208 7.85 5.10 12.48
N LEU A 209 7.26 5.55 11.38
CA LEU A 209 6.71 6.89 11.26
C LEU A 209 5.24 6.87 11.66
N THR A 210 4.82 7.83 12.49
CA THR A 210 3.43 7.95 12.94
C THR A 210 2.88 9.31 12.56
N TYR A 211 1.72 9.31 11.90
CA TYR A 211 0.98 10.51 11.55
C TYR A 211 -0.48 10.40 11.98
N ALA A 212 -1.14 11.54 12.16
CA ALA A 212 -2.55 11.56 12.48
C ALA A 212 -3.39 11.16 11.25
N SER A 213 -4.50 10.46 11.49
CA SER A 213 -5.56 10.31 10.48
C SER A 213 -6.34 11.61 10.31
N ALA A 214 -7.18 11.68 9.29
CA ALA A 214 -8.10 12.81 9.07
C ALA A 214 -9.54 12.40 9.39
N PRO A 215 -10.45 13.36 9.63
CA PRO A 215 -11.88 13.08 9.64
C PRO A 215 -12.33 12.48 8.31
N LEU A 216 -13.19 11.45 8.37
CA LEU A 216 -13.77 10.85 7.16
C LEU A 216 -14.65 11.88 6.44
N PRO A 217 -14.49 12.10 5.11
CA PRO A 217 -15.34 13.01 4.36
C PRO A 217 -16.83 12.68 4.48
N ALA A 218 -17.67 13.71 4.48
CA ALA A 218 -19.12 13.53 4.58
C ALA A 218 -19.64 12.64 3.43
N GLY A 219 -20.50 11.68 3.77
CA GLY A 219 -21.09 10.74 2.82
C GLY A 219 -20.22 9.52 2.49
N TRP A 220 -18.99 9.46 2.99
CA TRP A 220 -18.17 8.26 2.88
C TRP A 220 -18.53 7.28 4.00
N THR A 221 -18.35 5.99 3.72
CA THR A 221 -18.65 4.90 4.65
C THR A 221 -17.42 4.05 4.88
N ASP A 222 -17.44 3.29 5.97
CA ASP A 222 -16.34 2.42 6.36
C ASP A 222 -15.96 1.43 5.25
N ASN A 223 -14.65 1.25 5.05
CA ASN A 223 -14.08 0.47 3.96
C ASN A 223 -12.59 0.19 4.18
N LEU A 224 -12.08 -0.86 3.53
CA LEU A 224 -10.67 -1.13 3.35
C LEU A 224 -10.41 -1.21 1.84
N GLY A 225 -9.25 -0.75 1.38
CA GLY A 225 -8.94 -0.86 -0.03
C GLY A 225 -7.50 -0.56 -0.37
N VAL A 226 -7.24 -0.62 -1.68
CA VAL A 226 -5.94 -0.30 -2.27
C VAL A 226 -6.13 0.70 -3.40
N GLN A 227 -5.07 1.43 -3.71
CA GLN A 227 -5.04 2.43 -4.76
C GLN A 227 -3.67 2.46 -5.43
N PHE A 228 -3.68 2.71 -6.73
CA PHE A 228 -2.53 2.98 -7.57
C PHE A 228 -2.76 4.30 -8.28
N GLN A 229 -1.78 5.21 -8.24
CA GLN A 229 -1.88 6.50 -8.91
C GLN A 229 -0.62 6.79 -9.72
N ILE A 230 -0.83 7.36 -10.90
CA ILE A 230 0.25 7.86 -11.75
C ILE A 230 0.11 9.37 -11.84
N ASP A 231 1.16 10.08 -11.43
CA ASP A 231 1.29 11.53 -11.57
C ASP A 231 2.27 11.87 -12.67
N LEU A 232 1.84 12.72 -13.60
CA LEU A 232 2.70 13.24 -14.66
C LEU A 232 3.44 14.50 -14.19
N ASN A 233 4.65 14.71 -14.70
CA ASN A 233 5.47 15.87 -14.41
C ASN A 233 5.14 17.07 -15.31
N GLY A 234 5.85 18.19 -15.10
CA GLY A 234 5.67 19.41 -15.87
C GLY A 234 6.06 19.34 -17.35
N GLN A 235 6.67 18.24 -17.82
CA GLN A 235 7.04 18.03 -19.23
C GLN A 235 5.98 17.24 -20.01
N ALA A 236 5.01 16.61 -19.34
CA ALA A 236 3.93 15.90 -20.02
C ALA A 236 3.13 16.84 -20.93
N GLY A 237 2.88 16.41 -22.17
CA GLY A 237 2.17 17.19 -23.18
C GLY A 237 2.88 18.48 -23.68
N VAL A 238 4.09 18.80 -23.21
CA VAL A 238 4.80 20.05 -23.59
C VAL A 238 5.57 19.90 -24.91
N ASN A 239 5.99 18.69 -25.30
CA ASN A 239 6.83 18.47 -26.50
C ASN A 239 6.41 17.27 -27.38
N ALA A 240 5.29 16.59 -27.08
CA ALA A 240 4.85 15.43 -27.84
C ALA A 240 3.32 15.39 -27.97
N ASN A 241 2.86 14.97 -29.15
CA ASN A 241 1.63 14.19 -29.34
C ASN A 241 1.45 13.25 -28.13
N PRO A 242 0.25 13.13 -27.54
CA PRO A 242 0.03 12.87 -26.11
C PRO A 242 1.08 11.98 -25.45
N ALA A 243 1.81 12.55 -24.49
CA ALA A 243 2.83 11.83 -23.75
C ALA A 243 2.12 10.98 -22.69
N SER A 244 1.94 9.70 -23.03
CA SER A 244 1.32 8.73 -22.15
C SER A 244 2.35 7.88 -21.43
N THR A 245 1.97 7.33 -20.29
CA THR A 245 2.75 6.32 -19.57
C THR A 245 1.82 5.22 -19.07
N ALA A 246 2.37 4.02 -18.95
CA ALA A 246 1.71 2.87 -18.35
C ALA A 246 2.49 2.30 -17.16
N GLU A 247 1.74 1.80 -16.19
CA GLU A 247 2.20 0.99 -15.07
C GLU A 247 1.47 -0.35 -15.11
N TYR A 248 2.20 -1.45 -14.89
CA TYR A 248 1.66 -2.79 -14.76
C TYR A 248 1.83 -3.26 -13.33
N VAL A 249 0.76 -3.74 -12.72
CA VAL A 249 0.79 -4.37 -11.40
C VAL A 249 0.39 -5.84 -11.51
N ASP A 250 0.99 -6.68 -10.67
CA ASP A 250 0.78 -8.12 -10.70
C ASP A 250 0.81 -8.72 -9.28
N LYS A 251 0.04 -9.78 -9.02
CA LYS A 251 -0.03 -10.48 -7.72
C LYS A 251 -0.34 -9.57 -6.54
N VAL A 252 -1.23 -8.61 -6.73
CA VAL A 252 -1.57 -7.62 -5.71
C VAL A 252 -2.31 -8.29 -4.57
N THR A 253 -1.75 -8.15 -3.36
CA THR A 253 -2.27 -8.76 -2.14
C THR A 253 -2.33 -7.74 -1.00
N LEU A 254 -3.47 -7.67 -0.33
CA LEU A 254 -3.64 -6.96 0.94
C LEU A 254 -4.00 -7.97 2.02
N THR A 255 -3.20 -8.06 3.08
CA THR A 255 -3.48 -8.91 4.25
C THR A 255 -3.66 -8.03 5.47
N GLY A 256 -4.68 -8.28 6.29
CA GLY A 256 -4.87 -7.58 7.56
C GLY A 256 -5.21 -8.48 8.73
N TRP A 257 -4.86 -8.05 9.95
CA TRP A 257 -5.06 -8.79 11.20
C TRP A 257 -5.21 -7.89 12.45
#